data_AF-A0A348V386-F1
#
_entry.id   AF-A0A348V386-F1
#
_cell.length_a   1.000
_cell.length_b   1.000
_cell.length_c   1.000
_cell.angle_alpha   90.00
_cell.angle_beta   90.00
_cell.angle_gamma   90.00
#
_symmetry.space_group_name_H-M   'P 1'
#
loop_
_entity.id
_entity.type
_entity.pdbx_description
1 polymer ?
#
loop_
_entity_poly.entity_id
_entity_poly.type
_entity_poly.pdbx_seq_one_letter_code
_entity_poly.pdbx_strand_id
1 'polypeptide(L)'
;MSHHIFQSIEKEISPRIRPRYDPQFLPLGKFMAWYREQARNSQEEIRLALERENQLVSTWRDKILPLSEETLPLTQVYMERLVKFLLWQKGGWKIYFQGPEILYSRLKELYSSEGERKFDVNLMSTVYEQPFQVTAVRGRSFPEEVDSPLVLGGHFEGGRLGFDLGASDFKVAAVQEGQVVFSQEIPWSPQEQPDPEYHYRHLQQGLKLAASHLPRVQAIGGSAAGIYINNQVRIASLFRAVPRELFEKRVKNLFLELQKEWGVPFEVINDGEVTALAGYLSLNRTAVLGLAMGSSEAGGYLNRQGHLPGWLDELAFAPVDLNPEAAVDEWSGDRGVGAMYFSQQAVNKLALAAGFQFAVEERLPERLKRIQALAEKGDDRAINIFQDIGIYLGYTAQLYSLFYDYQTLMILGRVTSGPGGDLIRQEAERVLALEFPELREKIEIHLTDEKSRRVGQAVAAATLPEIRKEG
;
A
#
# COMPACT_ATOMS: atom_id res chain seq x y z
N MET A 1 -3.77 -27.25 -6.40
CA MET A 1 -5.06 -27.32 -5.66
C MET A 1 -6.16 -27.61 -6.67
N SER A 2 -7.14 -28.46 -6.35
CA SER A 2 -8.17 -28.86 -7.32
C SER A 2 -9.17 -27.72 -7.56
N HIS A 3 -9.58 -27.54 -8.81
CA HIS A 3 -10.62 -26.58 -9.22
C HIS A 3 -11.93 -26.74 -8.41
N HIS A 4 -12.19 -27.96 -7.92
CA HIS A 4 -13.33 -28.29 -7.08
C HIS A 4 -13.40 -27.51 -5.75
N ILE A 5 -12.25 -27.24 -5.09
CA ILE A 5 -12.24 -26.52 -3.82
C ILE A 5 -12.72 -25.07 -4.01
N PHE A 6 -12.26 -24.39 -5.06
CA PHE A 6 -12.63 -23.00 -5.32
C PHE A 6 -14.08 -22.84 -5.76
N GLN A 7 -14.62 -23.79 -6.54
CA GLN A 7 -16.05 -23.82 -6.85
C GLN A 7 -16.91 -24.01 -5.59
N SER A 8 -16.43 -24.79 -4.61
CA SER A 8 -17.11 -24.94 -3.33
C SER A 8 -17.05 -23.65 -2.52
N ILE A 9 -15.88 -23.02 -2.42
CA ILE A 9 -15.70 -21.72 -1.75
C ILE A 9 -16.63 -20.65 -2.34
N GLU A 10 -16.71 -20.56 -3.67
CA GLU A 10 -17.58 -19.58 -4.34
C GLU A 10 -19.06 -19.74 -3.93
N LYS A 11 -19.55 -20.97 -3.81
CA LYS A 11 -20.92 -21.25 -3.36
C LYS A 11 -21.13 -20.84 -1.91
N GLU A 12 -20.15 -21.10 -1.05
CA GLU A 12 -20.21 -20.76 0.38
C GLU A 12 -20.19 -19.24 0.61
N ILE A 13 -19.28 -18.52 -0.05
CA ILE A 13 -19.15 -17.07 0.17
C ILE A 13 -20.17 -16.27 -0.62
N SER A 14 -20.63 -16.77 -1.77
CA SER A 14 -21.74 -16.25 -2.58
C SER A 14 -21.78 -14.72 -2.72
N PRO A 15 -20.86 -14.10 -3.49
CA PRO A 15 -20.89 -12.67 -3.73
C PRO A 15 -22.15 -12.30 -4.54
N ARG A 16 -22.99 -11.44 -3.97
CA ARG A 16 -24.25 -10.95 -4.52
C ARG A 16 -24.04 -10.02 -5.71
N ILE A 17 -22.92 -9.30 -5.72
CA ILE A 17 -22.58 -8.33 -6.75
C ILE A 17 -21.31 -8.82 -7.44
N ARG A 18 -21.34 -8.85 -8.77
CA ARG A 18 -20.20 -9.29 -9.56
C ARG A 18 -19.78 -8.20 -10.54
N PRO A 19 -18.47 -7.99 -10.72
CA PRO A 19 -17.96 -7.16 -11.80
C PRO A 19 -18.45 -7.69 -13.15
N ARG A 20 -18.84 -6.81 -14.04
CA ARG A 20 -19.35 -7.14 -15.38
C ARG A 20 -18.26 -7.71 -16.28
N TYR A 21 -17.08 -7.11 -16.26
CA TYR A 21 -15.94 -7.47 -17.09
C TYR A 21 -14.93 -8.38 -16.37
N ASP A 22 -15.25 -8.79 -15.14
CA ASP A 22 -14.55 -9.84 -14.40
C ASP A 22 -15.52 -10.65 -13.52
N PRO A 23 -16.43 -11.44 -14.13
CA PRO A 23 -17.47 -12.15 -13.39
C PRO A 23 -16.94 -13.28 -12.48
N GLN A 24 -15.67 -13.66 -12.65
CA GLN A 24 -14.99 -14.70 -11.89
C GLN A 24 -14.24 -14.16 -10.66
N PHE A 25 -14.25 -12.84 -10.44
CA PHE A 25 -13.68 -12.25 -9.23
C PHE A 25 -14.23 -12.93 -7.97
N LEU A 26 -13.34 -13.43 -7.12
CA LEU A 26 -13.66 -14.16 -5.91
C LEU A 26 -13.14 -13.39 -4.68
N PRO A 27 -14.01 -12.59 -4.00
CA PRO A 27 -13.59 -11.69 -2.93
C PRO A 27 -12.85 -12.39 -1.78
N LEU A 28 -11.55 -12.11 -1.61
CA LEU A 28 -10.74 -12.74 -0.57
C LEU A 28 -11.27 -12.43 0.84
N GLY A 29 -11.75 -11.21 1.08
CA GLY A 29 -12.28 -10.79 2.38
C GLY A 29 -13.48 -11.62 2.84
N LYS A 30 -14.38 -11.99 1.92
CA LYS A 30 -15.52 -12.85 2.23
C LYS A 30 -15.06 -14.27 2.60
N PHE A 31 -14.08 -14.80 1.88
CA PHE A 31 -13.49 -16.10 2.21
C PHE A 31 -12.82 -16.10 3.58
N MET A 32 -12.01 -15.08 3.89
CA MET A 32 -11.35 -14.98 5.19
C MET A 32 -12.36 -14.86 6.33
N ALA A 33 -13.40 -14.03 6.17
CA ALA A 33 -14.46 -13.88 7.16
C ALA A 33 -15.26 -15.20 7.36
N TRP A 34 -15.66 -15.85 6.27
CA TRP A 34 -16.34 -17.14 6.32
C TRP A 34 -15.48 -18.20 7.01
N TYR A 35 -14.21 -18.34 6.62
CA TYR A 35 -13.29 -19.30 7.20
C TYR A 35 -13.13 -19.09 8.71
N ARG A 36 -12.94 -17.85 9.15
CA ARG A 36 -12.84 -17.50 10.58
C ARG A 36 -14.11 -17.87 11.35
N GLU A 37 -15.28 -17.66 10.77
CA GLU A 37 -16.54 -18.07 11.41
C GLU A 37 -16.64 -19.60 11.54
N GLN A 38 -16.26 -20.35 10.50
CA GLN A 38 -16.23 -21.81 10.56
C GLN A 38 -15.23 -22.32 11.61
N ALA A 39 -14.08 -21.64 11.76
CA ALA A 39 -13.06 -21.98 12.74
C ALA A 39 -13.32 -21.43 14.16
N ARG A 40 -14.38 -20.62 14.37
CA ARG A 40 -14.61 -19.87 15.61
C ARG A 40 -14.62 -20.74 16.88
N ASN A 41 -15.18 -21.94 16.80
CA ASN A 41 -15.27 -22.89 17.91
C ASN A 41 -14.14 -23.93 17.94
N SER A 42 -13.20 -23.85 16.98
CA SER A 42 -12.03 -24.73 16.95
C SER A 42 -11.15 -24.53 18.19
N GLN A 43 -10.50 -25.62 18.59
CA GLN A 43 -9.42 -25.63 19.59
C GLN A 43 -8.04 -25.56 18.92
N GLU A 44 -7.98 -25.69 17.59
CA GLU A 44 -6.76 -25.54 16.82
C GLU A 44 -6.52 -24.07 16.45
N GLU A 45 -5.26 -23.64 16.58
CA GLU A 45 -4.86 -22.26 16.32
C GLU A 45 -3.48 -22.19 15.69
N ILE A 46 -3.22 -21.04 15.06
CA ILE A 46 -1.91 -20.63 14.61
C ILE A 46 -1.55 -19.29 15.24
N ARG A 47 -0.26 -19.07 15.44
CA ARG A 47 0.32 -17.77 15.79
C ARG A 47 1.43 -17.44 14.81
N LEU A 48 1.42 -16.21 14.34
CA LEU A 48 2.40 -15.62 13.44
C LEU A 48 3.06 -14.43 14.13
N ALA A 49 4.36 -14.24 13.93
CA ALA A 49 5.03 -12.98 14.24
C ALA A 49 5.92 -12.59 13.07
N LEU A 50 5.84 -11.34 12.66
CA LEU A 50 6.66 -10.77 11.60
C LEU A 50 7.65 -9.81 12.24
N GLU A 51 8.94 -10.11 12.11
CA GLU A 51 10.02 -9.25 12.58
C GLU A 51 10.57 -8.41 11.42
N ARG A 52 10.65 -7.10 11.67
CA ARG A 52 11.12 -6.07 10.73
C ARG A 52 12.37 -5.37 11.30
N GLU A 53 12.70 -4.19 10.80
CA GLU A 53 13.81 -3.38 11.29
C GLU A 53 13.71 -3.12 12.80
N ASN A 54 14.84 -2.77 13.42
CA ASN A 54 14.90 -2.33 14.82
C ASN A 54 14.26 -3.31 15.83
N GLN A 55 14.22 -4.61 15.51
CA GLN A 55 13.59 -5.67 16.32
C GLN A 55 12.09 -5.46 16.57
N LEU A 56 11.43 -4.67 15.71
CA LEU A 56 9.98 -4.48 15.78
C LEU A 56 9.30 -5.77 15.32
N VAL A 57 8.24 -6.16 16.04
CA VAL A 57 7.54 -7.43 15.85
C VAL A 57 6.05 -7.16 15.83
N SER A 58 5.38 -7.56 14.75
CA SER A 58 3.91 -7.60 14.67
C SER A 58 3.42 -9.02 14.87
N THR A 59 2.44 -9.23 15.76
CA THR A 59 1.90 -10.56 16.03
C THR A 59 0.50 -10.75 15.44
N TRP A 60 0.17 -11.99 15.08
CA TRP A 60 -1.17 -12.37 14.66
C TRP A 60 -1.52 -13.73 15.26
N ARG A 61 -2.75 -13.88 15.75
CA ARG A 61 -3.28 -15.16 16.24
C ARG A 61 -4.61 -15.41 15.56
N ASP A 62 -4.80 -16.65 15.12
CA ASP A 62 -6.06 -17.05 14.53
C ASP A 62 -6.41 -18.49 14.83
N LYS A 63 -7.70 -18.77 14.85
CA LYS A 63 -8.18 -20.16 14.88
C LYS A 63 -8.15 -20.75 13.47
N ILE A 64 -7.90 -22.04 13.40
CA ILE A 64 -7.96 -22.79 12.15
C ILE A 64 -8.98 -23.91 12.25
N LEU A 65 -9.52 -24.32 11.11
CA LEU A 65 -10.35 -25.51 11.06
C LEU A 65 -9.56 -26.73 11.56
N PRO A 66 -10.20 -27.66 12.29
CA PRO A 66 -9.57 -28.92 12.65
C PRO A 66 -9.01 -29.61 11.41
N LEU A 67 -7.76 -30.03 11.47
CA LEU A 67 -7.08 -30.54 10.29
C LEU A 67 -7.56 -31.96 9.92
N SER A 68 -7.98 -32.11 8.67
CA SER A 68 -8.41 -33.35 8.03
C SER A 68 -8.03 -33.32 6.55
N GLU A 69 -8.20 -34.42 5.81
CA GLU A 69 -7.96 -34.44 4.36
C GLU A 69 -8.83 -33.42 3.59
N GLU A 70 -10.04 -33.14 4.08
CA GLU A 70 -10.98 -32.20 3.47
C GLU A 70 -10.65 -30.74 3.80
N THR A 71 -10.33 -30.46 5.07
CA THR A 71 -10.09 -29.10 5.56
C THR A 71 -8.67 -28.60 5.34
N LEU A 72 -7.68 -29.50 5.25
CA LEU A 72 -6.27 -29.11 5.11
C LEU A 72 -6.01 -28.22 3.88
N PRO A 73 -6.49 -28.53 2.66
CA PRO A 73 -6.29 -27.65 1.51
C PRO A 73 -6.89 -26.25 1.72
N LEU A 74 -8.04 -26.17 2.38
CA LEU A 74 -8.71 -24.91 2.70
C LEU A 74 -7.91 -24.08 3.70
N THR A 75 -7.40 -24.73 4.76
CA THR A 75 -6.52 -24.11 5.75
C THR A 75 -5.19 -23.67 5.15
N GLN A 76 -4.65 -24.40 4.18
CA GLN A 76 -3.44 -24.00 3.46
C GLN A 76 -3.65 -22.73 2.64
N VAL A 77 -4.77 -22.63 1.90
CA VAL A 77 -5.16 -21.41 1.18
C VAL A 77 -5.32 -20.24 2.14
N TYR A 78 -6.05 -20.46 3.24
CA TYR A 78 -6.26 -19.45 4.26
C TYR A 78 -4.94 -18.91 4.83
N MET A 79 -4.06 -19.81 5.28
CA MET A 79 -2.75 -19.46 5.84
C MET A 79 -1.87 -18.74 4.81
N GLU A 80 -1.81 -19.23 3.58
CA GLU A 80 -0.98 -18.65 2.52
C GLU A 80 -1.39 -17.20 2.22
N ARG A 81 -2.69 -16.95 2.05
CA ARG A 81 -3.21 -15.59 1.80
C ARG A 81 -3.14 -14.69 3.03
N LEU A 82 -3.36 -15.23 4.23
CA LEU A 82 -3.20 -14.49 5.49
C LEU A 82 -1.76 -14.02 5.66
N VAL A 83 -0.78 -14.93 5.57
CA VAL A 83 0.64 -14.58 5.74
C VAL A 83 1.08 -13.59 4.66
N LYS A 84 0.64 -13.80 3.41
CA LYS A 84 0.97 -12.87 2.33
C LYS A 84 0.42 -11.47 2.62
N PHE A 85 -0.85 -11.36 3.00
CA PHE A 85 -1.44 -10.07 3.35
C PHE A 85 -0.68 -9.39 4.49
N LEU A 86 -0.41 -10.11 5.59
CA LEU A 86 0.33 -9.59 6.73
C LEU A 86 1.75 -9.14 6.36
N LEU A 87 2.42 -9.86 5.45
CA LEU A 87 3.77 -9.50 5.01
C LEU A 87 3.78 -8.19 4.22
N TRP A 88 2.79 -7.95 3.37
CA TRP A 88 2.71 -6.69 2.60
C TRP A 88 2.10 -5.52 3.37
N GLN A 89 1.26 -5.81 4.38
CA GLN A 89 0.82 -4.83 5.36
C GLN A 89 1.99 -4.45 6.27
N LYS A 90 2.50 -5.37 7.08
CA LYS A 90 3.43 -5.08 8.19
C LYS A 90 4.87 -4.93 7.72
N GLY A 91 5.25 -5.66 6.67
CA GLY A 91 6.63 -5.90 6.33
C GLY A 91 7.32 -6.88 7.27
N GLY A 92 8.47 -7.40 6.85
CA GLY A 92 9.36 -8.20 7.68
C GLY A 92 10.27 -9.11 6.88
N TRP A 93 11.41 -9.47 7.46
CA TRP A 93 12.34 -10.44 6.88
C TRP A 93 12.25 -11.81 7.55
N LYS A 94 11.55 -11.91 8.68
CA LYS A 94 11.42 -13.15 9.42
C LYS A 94 9.99 -13.39 9.87
N ILE A 95 9.49 -14.60 9.56
CA ILE A 95 8.20 -15.10 10.00
C ILE A 95 8.44 -16.16 11.08
N TYR A 96 7.95 -15.91 12.28
CA TYR A 96 7.81 -16.91 13.33
C TYR A 96 6.45 -17.57 13.22
N PHE A 97 6.41 -18.90 13.25
CA PHE A 97 5.19 -19.69 13.14
C PHE A 97 5.06 -20.64 14.33
N GLN A 98 3.89 -20.64 14.96
CA GLN A 98 3.50 -21.63 15.97
C GLN A 98 2.16 -22.22 15.56
N GLY A 99 2.10 -23.54 15.41
CA GLY A 99 0.91 -24.26 14.94
C GLY A 99 1.27 -25.67 14.45
N PRO A 100 0.36 -26.36 13.74
CA PRO A 100 0.61 -27.69 13.21
C PRO A 100 1.82 -27.76 12.27
N GLU A 101 2.66 -28.79 12.44
CA GLU A 101 3.93 -28.97 11.70
C GLU A 101 3.72 -29.06 10.17
N ILE A 102 2.59 -29.61 9.73
CA ILE A 102 2.23 -29.68 8.30
C ILE A 102 2.03 -28.31 7.66
N LEU A 103 1.49 -27.35 8.42
CA LEU A 103 1.29 -25.97 7.96
C LEU A 103 2.61 -25.21 7.95
N TYR A 104 3.44 -25.38 8.99
CA TYR A 104 4.80 -24.83 9.00
C TYR A 104 5.63 -25.31 7.80
N SER A 105 5.59 -26.61 7.51
CA SER A 105 6.33 -27.21 6.39
C SER A 105 5.91 -26.60 5.06
N ARG A 106 4.59 -26.43 4.85
CA ARG A 106 4.05 -25.76 3.66
C ARG A 106 4.46 -24.29 3.60
N LEU A 107 4.43 -23.57 4.72
CA LEU A 107 4.82 -22.17 4.76
C LEU A 107 6.30 -21.98 4.40
N LYS A 108 7.17 -22.84 4.93
CA LYS A 108 8.60 -22.83 4.64
C LYS A 108 8.92 -23.15 3.18
N GLU A 109 8.16 -24.06 2.56
CA GLU A 109 8.26 -24.35 1.12
C GLU A 109 7.87 -23.13 0.28
N LEU A 110 6.71 -22.53 0.58
CA LEU A 110 6.19 -21.35 -0.11
C LEU A 110 7.18 -20.18 -0.07
N TYR A 111 7.71 -19.86 1.12
CA TYR A 111 8.64 -18.77 1.35
C TYR A 111 10.09 -19.28 1.36
N SER A 112 10.53 -19.73 0.19
CA SER A 112 11.92 -20.13 -0.08
C SER A 112 12.41 -19.50 -1.39
N SER A 113 13.70 -19.66 -1.72
CA SER A 113 14.27 -19.13 -2.97
C SER A 113 13.62 -19.71 -4.23
N GLU A 114 13.10 -20.94 -4.13
CA GLU A 114 12.45 -21.68 -5.23
C GLU A 114 10.92 -21.77 -5.09
N GLY A 115 10.36 -21.23 -4.00
CA GLY A 115 8.94 -21.33 -3.70
C GLY A 115 8.07 -20.37 -4.50
N GLU A 116 6.74 -20.56 -4.42
CA GLU A 116 5.74 -19.69 -5.06
C GLU A 116 5.80 -18.23 -4.56
N ARG A 117 6.43 -17.98 -3.40
CA ARG A 117 6.62 -16.65 -2.80
C ARG A 117 8.06 -16.16 -2.91
N LYS A 118 8.83 -16.65 -3.91
CA LYS A 118 10.23 -16.23 -4.14
C LYS A 118 10.38 -14.72 -4.35
N PHE A 119 9.39 -14.07 -4.97
CA PHE A 119 9.42 -12.62 -5.16
C PHE A 119 9.35 -11.91 -3.80
N ASP A 120 8.40 -12.29 -2.95
CA ASP A 120 8.23 -11.75 -1.61
C ASP A 120 9.51 -11.96 -0.77
N VAL A 121 10.08 -13.18 -0.81
CA VAL A 121 11.35 -13.55 -0.15
C VAL A 121 12.51 -12.64 -0.59
N ASN A 122 12.69 -12.47 -1.90
CA ASN A 122 13.80 -11.69 -2.46
C ASN A 122 13.64 -10.19 -2.17
N LEU A 123 12.41 -9.68 -2.31
CA LEU A 123 12.13 -8.27 -2.07
C LEU A 123 12.34 -7.95 -0.59
N MET A 124 11.75 -8.72 0.32
CA MET A 124 11.89 -8.51 1.76
C MET A 124 13.34 -8.67 2.22
N SER A 125 14.09 -9.61 1.65
CA SER A 125 15.53 -9.73 1.95
C SER A 125 16.31 -8.48 1.55
N THR A 126 15.94 -7.87 0.43
CA THR A 126 16.56 -6.63 -0.07
C THR A 126 16.15 -5.43 0.79
N VAL A 127 14.87 -5.32 1.13
CA VAL A 127 14.31 -4.21 1.93
C VAL A 127 14.90 -4.16 3.34
N TYR A 128 15.02 -5.31 3.99
CA TYR A 128 15.49 -5.38 5.38
C TYR A 128 16.98 -5.65 5.49
N GLU A 129 17.66 -5.94 4.39
CA GLU A 129 19.10 -6.25 4.35
C GLU A 129 19.46 -7.46 5.22
N GLN A 130 18.53 -8.41 5.29
CA GLN A 130 18.64 -9.66 6.05
C GLN A 130 18.17 -10.83 5.18
N PRO A 131 18.76 -12.03 5.29
CA PRO A 131 18.23 -13.20 4.63
C PRO A 131 16.81 -13.52 5.14
N PHE A 132 15.84 -13.70 4.24
CA PHE A 132 14.48 -14.03 4.63
C PHE A 132 14.41 -15.38 5.37
N GLN A 133 13.60 -15.48 6.42
CA GLN A 133 13.51 -16.68 7.25
C GLN A 133 12.07 -17.03 7.65
N VAL A 134 11.77 -18.34 7.67
CA VAL A 134 10.57 -18.88 8.32
C VAL A 134 11.01 -19.82 9.44
N THR A 135 10.61 -19.53 10.67
CA THR A 135 11.06 -20.24 11.88
C THR A 135 9.89 -20.79 12.66
N ALA A 136 9.89 -22.09 12.94
CA ALA A 136 8.93 -22.68 13.87
C ALA A 136 9.29 -22.33 15.32
N VAL A 137 8.29 -21.95 16.12
CA VAL A 137 8.44 -21.69 17.54
C VAL A 137 7.59 -22.66 18.34
N ARG A 138 8.21 -23.32 19.33
CA ARG A 138 7.57 -24.31 20.20
C ARG A 138 7.48 -23.80 21.63
N GLY A 139 6.39 -24.12 22.32
CA GLY A 139 6.20 -23.74 23.72
C GLY A 139 5.92 -22.24 23.91
N ARG A 140 6.41 -21.67 25.03
CA ARG A 140 6.08 -20.30 25.46
C ARG A 140 7.02 -19.22 24.90
N SER A 141 8.03 -19.57 24.13
CA SER A 141 9.04 -18.62 23.60
C SER A 141 8.59 -17.88 22.33
N PHE A 142 7.28 -17.70 22.15
CA PHE A 142 6.75 -16.96 21.01
C PHE A 142 7.08 -15.46 21.17
N PRO A 143 7.61 -14.78 20.14
CA PRO A 143 7.91 -13.36 20.22
C PRO A 143 6.70 -12.55 20.68
N GLU A 144 6.94 -11.60 21.57
CA GLU A 144 5.93 -10.62 21.97
C GLU A 144 5.85 -9.52 20.91
N GLU A 145 4.69 -8.86 20.84
CA GLU A 145 4.51 -7.71 19.97
C GLU A 145 5.40 -6.56 20.46
N VAL A 146 6.20 -6.03 19.55
CA VAL A 146 7.06 -4.87 19.80
C VAL A 146 6.73 -3.87 18.71
N ASP A 147 5.88 -2.91 19.08
CA ASP A 147 5.56 -1.79 18.21
C ASP A 147 6.34 -0.54 18.66
N SER A 148 6.72 0.27 17.67
CA SER A 148 7.27 1.60 17.90
C SER A 148 6.49 2.54 17.00
N PRO A 149 5.24 2.89 17.39
CA PRO A 149 4.46 3.83 16.61
C PRO A 149 5.27 5.12 16.50
N LEU A 150 5.63 5.44 15.27
CA LEU A 150 6.29 6.68 14.95
C LEU A 150 5.23 7.77 15.13
N VAL A 151 5.40 8.60 16.17
CA VAL A 151 4.65 9.86 16.27
C VAL A 151 5.24 10.80 15.23
N LEU A 152 4.85 10.60 13.98
CA LEU A 152 5.24 11.41 12.84
C LEU A 152 4.03 12.18 12.33
N GLY A 153 4.24 13.45 12.04
CA GLY A 153 3.22 14.30 11.43
C GLY A 153 2.42 15.13 12.44
N GLY A 154 1.83 16.22 11.96
CA GLY A 154 1.04 17.14 12.79
C GLY A 154 1.85 18.14 13.60
N HIS A 155 3.16 18.25 13.36
CA HIS A 155 3.99 19.33 13.90
C HIS A 155 3.96 20.54 12.97
N PHE A 156 3.57 21.72 13.47
CA PHE A 156 3.34 22.90 12.64
C PHE A 156 4.29 24.05 12.96
N GLU A 157 4.84 24.05 14.17
CA GLU A 157 5.70 25.08 14.72
C GLU A 157 7.03 25.24 13.96
N GLY A 158 7.50 26.49 13.88
CA GLY A 158 8.77 26.86 13.28
C GLY A 158 8.76 26.93 11.75
N GLY A 159 9.95 27.15 11.17
CA GLY A 159 10.17 27.14 9.72
C GLY A 159 10.49 25.73 9.22
N ARG A 160 9.62 25.17 8.38
CA ARG A 160 9.65 23.77 7.93
C ARG A 160 9.71 23.68 6.42
N LEU A 161 10.50 22.74 5.90
CA LEU A 161 10.47 22.38 4.50
C LEU A 161 9.79 21.04 4.30
N GLY A 162 9.03 20.94 3.23
CA GLY A 162 8.40 19.73 2.77
C GLY A 162 8.80 19.40 1.36
N PHE A 163 8.95 18.13 1.02
CA PHE A 163 9.08 17.70 -0.37
C PHE A 163 8.28 16.44 -0.66
N ASP A 164 7.88 16.28 -1.93
CA ASP A 164 7.17 15.10 -2.45
C ASP A 164 7.76 14.71 -3.80
N LEU A 165 8.42 13.55 -3.88
CA LEU A 165 9.15 13.09 -5.06
C LEU A 165 8.26 12.23 -5.96
N GLY A 166 7.79 12.80 -7.07
CA GLY A 166 7.09 12.10 -8.13
C GLY A 166 8.01 11.66 -9.28
N ALA A 167 7.46 10.88 -10.22
CA ALA A 167 8.21 10.38 -11.37
C ALA A 167 8.37 11.38 -12.53
N SER A 168 7.54 12.42 -12.60
CA SER A 168 7.52 13.45 -13.66
C SER A 168 7.82 14.86 -13.15
N ASP A 169 7.63 15.05 -11.86
CA ASP A 169 7.78 16.31 -11.14
C ASP A 169 8.09 15.95 -9.69
N PHE A 170 8.66 16.89 -8.96
CA PHE A 170 8.67 16.85 -7.51
C PHE A 170 8.23 18.19 -6.98
N LYS A 171 7.65 18.18 -5.79
CA LYS A 171 7.15 19.38 -5.14
C LYS A 171 7.99 19.72 -3.95
N VAL A 172 8.10 21.01 -3.70
CA VAL A 172 8.69 21.55 -2.48
C VAL A 172 7.73 22.56 -1.88
N ALA A 173 7.71 22.61 -0.55
CA ALA A 173 6.90 23.54 0.21
C ALA A 173 7.72 24.14 1.35
N ALA A 174 7.43 25.39 1.69
CA ALA A 174 7.91 26.04 2.89
C ALA A 174 6.70 26.43 3.76
N VAL A 175 6.76 26.04 5.03
CA VAL A 175 5.71 26.24 6.01
C VAL A 175 6.30 27.01 7.20
N GLN A 176 5.66 28.10 7.61
CA GLN A 176 6.05 28.88 8.78
C GLN A 176 4.87 28.93 9.75
N GLU A 177 5.04 28.39 10.96
CA GLU A 177 3.98 28.32 11.98
C GLU A 177 2.65 27.76 11.42
N GLY A 178 2.75 26.64 10.70
CA GLY A 178 1.61 25.97 10.06
C GLY A 178 1.07 26.67 8.80
N GLN A 179 1.57 27.85 8.43
CA GLN A 179 1.13 28.56 7.23
C GLN A 179 2.06 28.28 6.04
N VAL A 180 1.49 27.88 4.90
CA VAL A 180 2.25 27.67 3.66
C VAL A 180 2.68 29.03 3.10
N VAL A 181 3.98 29.34 3.16
CA VAL A 181 4.54 30.60 2.65
C VAL A 181 5.11 30.46 1.24
N PHE A 182 5.39 29.23 0.81
CA PHE A 182 5.83 28.92 -0.54
C PHE A 182 5.47 27.47 -0.90
N SER A 183 5.11 27.24 -2.16
CA SER A 183 5.03 25.91 -2.74
C SER A 183 5.28 25.98 -4.23
N GLN A 184 6.04 25.01 -4.76
CA GLN A 184 6.32 24.92 -6.18
C GLN A 184 6.42 23.46 -6.62
N GLU A 185 5.88 23.20 -7.81
CA GLU A 185 6.09 21.97 -8.56
C GLU A 185 7.23 22.18 -9.56
N ILE A 186 8.22 21.29 -9.53
CA ILE A 186 9.46 21.37 -10.31
C ILE A 186 9.50 20.14 -11.24
N PRO A 187 9.44 20.33 -12.56
CA PRO A 187 9.56 19.24 -13.51
C PRO A 187 10.93 18.53 -13.41
N TRP A 188 10.93 17.20 -13.47
CA TRP A 188 12.16 16.38 -13.56
C TRP A 188 11.86 14.99 -14.13
N SER A 189 12.89 14.21 -14.47
CA SER A 189 12.69 12.84 -14.98
C SER A 189 13.69 11.88 -14.33
N PRO A 190 13.51 11.52 -13.04
CA PRO A 190 14.50 10.78 -12.27
C PRO A 190 14.67 9.33 -12.78
N GLN A 191 13.60 8.72 -13.28
CA GLN A 191 13.58 7.30 -13.65
C GLN A 191 14.54 6.93 -14.79
N GLU A 192 14.92 7.91 -15.62
CA GLU A 192 15.82 7.75 -16.76
C GLU A 192 17.25 8.21 -16.44
N GLN A 193 17.50 8.73 -15.24
CA GLN A 193 18.75 9.38 -14.87
C GLN A 193 19.65 8.41 -14.10
N PRO A 194 20.77 7.96 -14.71
CA PRO A 194 21.65 6.96 -14.10
C PRO A 194 22.62 7.55 -13.07
N ASP A 195 22.81 8.87 -13.06
CA ASP A 195 23.75 9.56 -12.17
C ASP A 195 23.07 9.93 -10.83
N PRO A 196 23.48 9.36 -9.68
CA PRO A 196 22.96 9.75 -8.36
C PRO A 196 23.07 11.24 -8.05
N GLU A 197 24.09 11.91 -8.60
CA GLU A 197 24.34 13.33 -8.37
C GLU A 197 23.24 14.21 -8.99
N TYR A 198 22.62 13.76 -10.08
CA TYR A 198 21.44 14.41 -10.66
C TYR A 198 20.35 14.53 -9.60
N HIS A 199 20.00 13.42 -8.95
CA HIS A 199 18.93 13.34 -7.96
C HIS A 199 19.22 14.23 -6.76
N TYR A 200 20.44 14.14 -6.23
CA TYR A 200 20.90 14.96 -5.10
C TYR A 200 20.80 16.46 -5.41
N ARG A 201 21.33 16.89 -6.55
CA ARG A 201 21.37 18.32 -6.92
C ARG A 201 19.97 18.89 -7.14
N HIS A 202 19.08 18.17 -7.82
CA HIS A 202 17.73 18.66 -8.08
C HIS A 202 16.95 18.84 -6.77
N LEU A 203 16.99 17.84 -5.89
CA LEU A 203 16.35 17.93 -4.59
C LEU A 203 16.95 19.06 -3.74
N GLN A 204 18.28 19.16 -3.68
CA GLN A 204 18.96 20.20 -2.91
C GLN A 204 18.66 21.60 -3.44
N GLN A 205 18.54 21.78 -4.76
CA GLN A 205 18.12 23.04 -5.38
C GLN A 205 16.67 23.39 -5.01
N GLY A 206 15.75 22.43 -5.10
CA GLY A 206 14.35 22.64 -4.71
C GLY A 206 14.22 23.00 -3.23
N LEU A 207 14.93 22.31 -2.33
CA LEU A 207 14.95 22.63 -0.90
C LEU A 207 15.52 24.03 -0.64
N LYS A 208 16.62 24.40 -1.28
CA LYS A 208 17.20 25.76 -1.17
C LYS A 208 16.25 26.84 -1.67
N LEU A 209 15.50 26.56 -2.74
CA LEU A 209 14.49 27.47 -3.26
C LEU A 209 13.37 27.70 -2.24
N ALA A 210 12.78 26.64 -1.69
CA ALA A 210 11.77 26.74 -0.65
C ALA A 210 12.32 27.42 0.63
N ALA A 211 13.56 27.12 1.02
CA ALA A 211 14.23 27.73 2.16
C ALA A 211 14.39 29.25 2.04
N SER A 212 14.52 29.78 0.82
CA SER A 212 14.65 31.23 0.60
C SER A 212 13.42 32.05 1.02
N HIS A 213 12.29 31.39 1.26
CA HIS A 213 11.05 31.97 1.75
C HIS A 213 10.86 31.85 3.27
N LEU A 214 11.84 31.30 3.99
CA LEU A 214 11.82 31.17 5.45
C LEU A 214 12.90 32.01 6.12
N PRO A 215 12.63 32.57 7.32
CA PRO A 215 13.67 33.23 8.11
C PRO A 215 14.74 32.23 8.60
N ARG A 216 14.33 30.99 8.91
CA ARG A 216 15.21 29.89 9.33
C ARG A 216 14.53 28.56 9.05
N VAL A 217 15.29 27.57 8.58
CA VAL A 217 14.85 26.18 8.48
C VAL A 217 15.14 25.48 9.80
N GLN A 218 14.14 24.77 10.34
CA GLN A 218 14.20 24.06 11.62
C GLN A 218 13.85 22.58 11.51
N ALA A 219 13.17 22.16 10.44
CA ALA A 219 12.86 20.76 10.15
C ALA A 219 12.61 20.57 8.65
N ILE A 220 12.88 19.37 8.14
CA ILE A 220 12.63 18.99 6.74
C ILE A 220 11.96 17.62 6.70
N GLY A 221 10.78 17.54 6.10
CA GLY A 221 10.11 16.26 5.89
C GLY A 221 9.89 15.95 4.42
N GLY A 222 9.89 14.66 4.09
CA GLY A 222 9.87 14.15 2.73
C GLY A 222 8.87 13.02 2.52
N SER A 223 8.27 13.02 1.34
CA SER A 223 7.49 11.94 0.75
C SER A 223 8.19 11.47 -0.52
N ALA A 224 8.25 10.16 -0.73
CA ALA A 224 8.70 9.62 -2.01
C ALA A 224 8.10 8.23 -2.27
N ALA A 225 7.94 7.89 -3.56
CA ALA A 225 7.43 6.59 -3.96
C ALA A 225 8.50 5.49 -3.79
N GLY A 226 8.21 4.51 -2.95
CA GLY A 226 9.09 3.39 -2.65
C GLY A 226 9.15 3.05 -1.17
N ILE A 227 10.05 2.13 -0.81
CA ILE A 227 10.25 1.65 0.55
C ILE A 227 11.45 2.38 1.14
N TYR A 228 11.20 3.07 2.26
CA TYR A 228 12.19 3.83 3.02
C TYR A 228 12.25 3.31 4.45
N ILE A 229 13.45 3.03 4.94
CA ILE A 229 13.66 2.57 6.32
C ILE A 229 14.76 3.41 6.93
N ASN A 230 14.48 4.06 8.07
CA ASN A 230 15.44 4.94 8.75
C ASN A 230 16.07 5.99 7.81
N ASN A 231 15.23 6.68 7.01
CA ASN A 231 15.63 7.63 5.96
C ASN A 231 16.54 7.08 4.85
N GLN A 232 16.71 5.76 4.76
CA GLN A 232 17.47 5.14 3.68
C GLN A 232 16.54 4.65 2.58
N VAL A 233 16.95 4.84 1.34
CA VAL A 233 16.26 4.28 0.18
C VAL A 233 16.52 2.78 0.14
N ARG A 234 15.47 1.97 0.25
CA ARG A 234 15.57 0.51 0.05
C ARG A 234 15.22 0.14 -1.37
N ILE A 235 14.02 0.51 -1.80
CA ILE A 235 13.52 0.24 -3.15
C ILE A 235 12.71 1.43 -3.58
N ALA A 236 13.09 2.11 -4.65
CA ALA A 236 12.31 3.21 -5.18
C ALA A 236 12.46 3.29 -6.70
N SER A 237 11.32 3.30 -7.39
CA SER A 237 11.29 3.33 -8.86
C SER A 237 11.94 4.60 -9.45
N LEU A 238 12.02 5.68 -8.65
CA LEU A 238 12.72 6.92 -8.97
C LEU A 238 14.18 6.69 -9.38
N PHE A 239 14.85 5.69 -8.82
CA PHE A 239 16.26 5.42 -9.04
C PHE A 239 16.52 4.22 -9.95
N ARG A 240 15.53 3.74 -10.70
CA ARG A 240 15.63 2.50 -11.51
C ARG A 240 16.74 2.50 -12.55
N ALA A 241 17.14 3.67 -13.07
CA ALA A 241 18.23 3.80 -14.03
C ALA A 241 19.62 3.83 -13.37
N VAL A 242 19.69 4.03 -12.05
CA VAL A 242 20.95 4.08 -11.32
C VAL A 242 21.54 2.66 -11.22
N PRO A 243 22.79 2.44 -11.66
CA PRO A 243 23.45 1.15 -11.50
C PRO A 243 23.51 0.71 -10.03
N ARG A 244 23.28 -0.57 -9.76
CA ARG A 244 23.20 -1.11 -8.39
C ARG A 244 24.38 -0.70 -7.49
N GLU A 245 25.61 -0.75 -8.01
CA GLU A 245 26.79 -0.34 -7.23
C GLU A 245 26.74 1.14 -6.81
N LEU A 246 26.28 2.02 -7.70
CA LEU A 246 26.10 3.44 -7.40
C LEU A 246 24.90 3.68 -6.50
N PHE A 247 23.84 2.88 -6.65
CA PHE A 247 22.68 2.93 -5.77
C PHE A 247 23.09 2.67 -4.32
N GLU A 248 23.82 1.57 -4.07
CA GLU A 248 24.31 1.21 -2.73
C GLU A 248 25.24 2.28 -2.12
N LYS A 249 26.12 2.85 -2.95
CA LYS A 249 27.12 3.83 -2.48
C LYS A 249 26.58 5.24 -2.28
N ARG A 250 25.61 5.68 -3.10
CA ARG A 250 25.21 7.11 -3.19
C ARG A 250 23.71 7.35 -3.03
N VAL A 251 22.85 6.46 -3.52
CA VAL A 251 21.39 6.66 -3.44
C VAL A 251 20.83 6.20 -2.09
N LYS A 252 21.27 5.04 -1.59
CA LYS A 252 20.80 4.45 -0.34
C LYS A 252 20.82 5.44 0.82
N ASN A 253 21.88 6.24 0.93
CA ASN A 253 22.10 7.21 2.00
C ASN A 253 21.81 8.67 1.59
N LEU A 254 21.17 8.90 0.43
CA LEU A 254 20.96 10.25 -0.12
C LEU A 254 20.30 11.20 0.88
N PHE A 255 19.24 10.76 1.56
CA PHE A 255 18.56 11.60 2.55
C PHE A 255 19.31 11.76 3.86
N LEU A 256 20.14 10.79 4.25
CA LEU A 256 21.05 10.94 5.39
C LEU A 256 22.16 11.96 5.10
N GLU A 257 22.66 12.01 3.86
CA GLU A 257 23.59 13.04 3.40
C GLU A 257 22.95 14.43 3.46
N LEU A 258 21.71 14.56 2.97
CA LEU A 258 20.94 15.81 3.07
C LEU A 258 20.68 16.21 4.52
N GLN A 259 20.26 15.28 5.37
CA GLN A 259 20.06 15.51 6.81
C GLN A 259 21.32 16.09 7.46
N LYS A 260 22.49 15.52 7.14
CA LYS A 260 23.78 16.00 7.63
C LYS A 260 24.13 17.39 7.10
N GLU A 261 23.87 17.69 5.82
CA GLU A 261 24.14 19.02 5.24
C GLU A 261 23.25 20.11 5.85
N TRP A 262 21.97 19.81 6.07
CA TRP A 262 21.01 20.78 6.62
C TRP A 262 21.10 20.92 8.15
N GLY A 263 21.56 19.89 8.87
CA GLY A 263 21.78 19.97 10.31
C GLY A 263 20.51 20.18 11.14
N VAL A 264 19.36 19.72 10.64
CA VAL A 264 18.04 19.82 11.29
C VAL A 264 17.35 18.45 11.30
N PRO A 265 16.34 18.23 12.16
CA PRO A 265 15.46 17.06 12.06
C PRO A 265 14.98 16.82 10.62
N PHE A 266 15.14 15.58 10.16
CA PHE A 266 14.89 15.18 8.78
C PHE A 266 14.21 13.81 8.78
N GLU A 267 13.06 13.69 8.12
CA GLU A 267 12.32 12.44 8.04
C GLU A 267 11.79 12.24 6.62
N VAL A 268 11.90 11.02 6.10
CA VAL A 268 11.35 10.62 4.80
C VAL A 268 10.59 9.32 4.96
N ILE A 269 9.34 9.35 4.52
CA ILE A 269 8.46 8.19 4.54
C ILE A 269 7.87 7.94 3.15
N ASN A 270 7.17 6.82 3.02
CA ASN A 270 6.49 6.45 1.79
C ASN A 270 5.33 7.42 1.45
N ASP A 271 5.03 7.57 0.16
CA ASP A 271 3.99 8.46 -0.35
C ASP A 271 2.56 8.08 0.08
N GLY A 272 2.29 6.80 0.27
CA GLY A 272 1.06 6.28 0.86
C GLY A 272 0.87 6.70 2.32
N GLU A 273 1.91 6.63 3.15
CA GLU A 273 1.85 7.10 4.55
C GLU A 273 1.62 8.62 4.63
N VAL A 274 2.31 9.43 3.81
CA VAL A 274 2.05 10.88 3.71
C VAL A 274 0.63 11.15 3.22
N THR A 275 0.10 10.30 2.34
CA THR A 275 -1.29 10.42 1.89
C THR A 275 -2.27 10.21 3.05
N ALA A 276 -2.08 9.19 3.89
CA ALA A 276 -2.90 8.98 5.08
C ALA A 276 -2.80 10.17 6.06
N LEU A 277 -1.58 10.69 6.26
CA LEU A 277 -1.33 11.89 7.07
C LEU A 277 -2.04 13.13 6.49
N ALA A 278 -1.96 13.36 5.18
CA ALA A 278 -2.67 14.46 4.53
C ALA A 278 -4.19 14.34 4.69
N GLY A 279 -4.72 13.11 4.64
CA GLY A 279 -6.11 12.81 4.98
C GLY A 279 -6.46 13.24 6.41
N TYR A 280 -5.63 12.90 7.40
CA TYR A 280 -5.81 13.34 8.78
C TYR A 280 -5.79 14.86 8.93
N LEU A 281 -4.80 15.53 8.34
CA LEU A 281 -4.63 16.98 8.48
C LEU A 281 -5.78 17.76 7.80
N SER A 282 -6.32 17.25 6.70
CA SER A 282 -7.40 17.90 5.95
C SER A 282 -8.79 17.58 6.50
N LEU A 283 -9.04 16.33 6.90
CA LEU A 283 -10.34 15.87 7.39
C LEU A 283 -10.50 16.05 8.90
N ASN A 284 -9.39 16.29 9.62
CA ASN A 284 -9.33 16.30 11.08
C ASN A 284 -9.89 15.00 11.69
N ARG A 285 -9.47 13.84 11.14
CA ARG A 285 -9.96 12.50 11.50
C ARG A 285 -8.83 11.49 11.58
N THR A 286 -8.80 10.68 12.63
CA THR A 286 -7.90 9.53 12.76
C THR A 286 -8.51 8.29 12.10
N ALA A 287 -7.82 7.14 12.18
CA ALA A 287 -8.30 5.87 11.61
C ALA A 287 -8.51 5.97 10.08
N VAL A 288 -7.48 6.43 9.37
CA VAL A 288 -7.52 6.69 7.92
C VAL A 288 -6.66 5.65 7.22
N LEU A 289 -7.26 4.92 6.27
CA LEU A 289 -6.54 4.11 5.29
C LEU A 289 -6.58 4.84 3.95
N GLY A 290 -5.43 5.29 3.47
CA GLY A 290 -5.28 5.95 2.17
C GLY A 290 -4.93 4.93 1.09
N LEU A 291 -5.61 5.02 -0.06
CA LEU A 291 -5.33 4.24 -1.27
C LEU A 291 -5.08 5.17 -2.45
N ALA A 292 -3.85 5.17 -2.95
CA ALA A 292 -3.46 5.90 -4.14
C ALA A 292 -3.54 4.99 -5.39
N MET A 293 -4.54 5.21 -6.23
CA MET A 293 -4.82 4.46 -7.47
C MET A 293 -4.15 5.13 -8.68
N GLY A 294 -2.91 4.77 -8.95
CA GLY A 294 -2.04 5.42 -9.94
C GLY A 294 -1.52 4.47 -11.01
N SER A 295 -0.21 4.59 -11.31
CA SER A 295 0.49 3.62 -12.16
C SER A 295 0.52 2.24 -11.50
N SER A 296 0.62 2.22 -10.17
CA SER A 296 0.36 1.08 -9.29
C SER A 296 -0.64 1.53 -8.21
N GLU A 297 -0.98 0.64 -7.29
CA GLU A 297 -1.60 0.98 -6.02
C GLU A 297 -0.51 1.36 -5.00
N ALA A 298 -0.77 2.31 -4.12
CA ALA A 298 0.01 2.54 -2.90
C ALA A 298 -0.95 2.70 -1.72
N GLY A 299 -0.54 2.19 -0.56
CA GLY A 299 -1.32 2.22 0.68
C GLY A 299 -0.62 3.00 1.77
N GLY A 300 -1.38 3.55 2.71
CA GLY A 300 -0.84 4.04 3.95
C GLY A 300 -1.90 4.12 5.03
N TYR A 301 -1.52 3.80 6.26
CA TYR A 301 -2.45 3.73 7.37
C TYR A 301 -2.06 4.65 8.53
N LEU A 302 -3.02 5.44 8.98
CA LEU A 302 -2.96 6.22 10.19
C LEU A 302 -3.93 5.64 11.21
N ASN A 303 -3.41 5.23 12.37
CA ASN A 303 -4.19 4.52 13.36
C ASN A 303 -5.23 5.41 14.10
N ARG A 304 -6.02 4.81 15.00
CA ARG A 304 -7.03 5.52 15.80
C ARG A 304 -6.46 6.62 16.69
N GLN A 305 -5.19 6.49 17.09
CA GLN A 305 -4.48 7.48 17.90
C GLN A 305 -3.91 8.62 17.05
N GLY A 306 -3.99 8.54 15.73
CA GLY A 306 -3.42 9.54 14.82
C GLY A 306 -1.92 9.35 14.58
N HIS A 307 -1.39 8.15 14.78
CA HIS A 307 0.02 7.82 14.54
C HIS A 307 0.20 6.96 13.30
N LEU A 308 1.35 7.11 12.66
CA LEU A 308 1.84 6.20 11.62
C LEU A 308 2.56 5.03 12.30
N PRO A 309 2.13 3.78 12.10
CA PRO A 309 2.77 2.64 12.77
C PRO A 309 4.11 2.25 12.12
N GLY A 310 4.49 2.89 11.00
CA GLY A 310 5.68 2.56 10.22
C GLY A 310 5.58 1.19 9.57
N TRP A 311 4.37 0.78 9.19
CA TRP A 311 4.14 -0.46 8.47
C TRP A 311 4.54 -0.30 7.00
N LEU A 312 4.74 -1.41 6.30
CA LEU A 312 5.11 -1.38 4.90
C LEU A 312 3.99 -0.85 4.00
N ASP A 313 2.75 -1.29 4.28
CA ASP A 313 1.51 -0.89 3.60
C ASP A 313 1.56 -0.91 2.05
N GLU A 314 2.38 -1.80 1.48
CA GLU A 314 2.55 -1.94 0.03
C GLU A 314 1.44 -2.84 -0.55
N LEU A 315 0.22 -2.32 -0.51
CA LEU A 315 -1.02 -3.04 -0.82
C LEU A 315 -1.14 -3.48 -2.28
N ALA A 316 -0.31 -2.94 -3.18
CA ALA A 316 -0.19 -3.39 -4.57
C ALA A 316 0.09 -4.89 -4.70
N PHE A 317 0.82 -5.47 -3.74
CA PHE A 317 1.16 -6.90 -3.72
C PHE A 317 0.34 -7.69 -2.71
N ALA A 318 -0.53 -7.03 -1.93
CA ALA A 318 -1.46 -7.71 -1.05
C ALA A 318 -2.55 -8.42 -1.89
N PRO A 319 -2.92 -9.67 -1.54
CA PRO A 319 -3.94 -10.40 -2.28
C PRO A 319 -5.33 -9.82 -2.00
N VAL A 320 -6.17 -9.74 -3.04
CA VAL A 320 -7.56 -9.24 -2.98
C VAL A 320 -8.55 -10.20 -3.67
N ASP A 321 -8.07 -10.99 -4.63
CA ASP A 321 -8.84 -12.01 -5.35
C ASP A 321 -8.32 -13.40 -5.05
N LEU A 322 -9.24 -14.30 -4.70
CA LEU A 322 -8.94 -15.69 -4.39
C LEU A 322 -8.97 -16.60 -5.64
N ASN A 323 -9.47 -16.12 -6.77
CA ASN A 323 -9.60 -16.92 -7.98
C ASN A 323 -8.22 -17.48 -8.41
N PRO A 324 -8.08 -18.80 -8.60
CA PRO A 324 -6.82 -19.41 -9.06
C PRO A 324 -6.38 -18.92 -10.45
N GLU A 325 -7.31 -18.43 -11.27
CA GLU A 325 -7.08 -17.88 -12.61
C GLU A 325 -7.11 -16.34 -12.62
N ALA A 326 -7.04 -15.70 -11.45
CA ALA A 326 -6.97 -14.25 -11.34
C ALA A 326 -5.78 -13.69 -12.14
N ALA A 327 -5.92 -12.43 -12.55
CA ALA A 327 -4.89 -11.75 -13.32
C ALA A 327 -3.55 -11.71 -12.55
N VAL A 328 -2.46 -11.98 -13.27
CA VAL A 328 -1.09 -12.03 -12.74
C VAL A 328 -0.44 -10.66 -12.89
N ASP A 329 0.12 -10.14 -11.81
CA ASP A 329 0.96 -8.95 -11.87
C ASP A 329 2.30 -9.30 -12.54
N GLU A 330 2.68 -8.51 -13.54
CA GLU A 330 3.84 -8.78 -14.39
C GLU A 330 5.17 -8.72 -13.63
N TRP A 331 5.23 -7.97 -12.53
CA TRP A 331 6.47 -7.78 -11.78
C TRP A 331 6.66 -8.82 -10.68
N SER A 332 5.67 -8.98 -9.81
CA SER A 332 5.72 -9.96 -8.72
C SER A 332 5.49 -11.39 -9.19
N GLY A 333 4.79 -11.56 -10.31
CA GLY A 333 4.36 -12.87 -10.81
C GLY A 333 3.26 -13.51 -9.97
N ASP A 334 2.69 -12.79 -8.99
CA ASP A 334 1.56 -13.30 -8.21
C ASP A 334 0.22 -12.87 -8.81
N ARG A 335 -0.79 -13.69 -8.55
CA ARG A 335 -2.15 -13.48 -9.04
C ARG A 335 -3.03 -12.82 -8.00
N GLY A 336 -4.00 -12.04 -8.48
CA GLY A 336 -5.07 -11.53 -7.64
C GLY A 336 -4.60 -10.47 -6.64
N VAL A 337 -3.50 -9.78 -6.91
CA VAL A 337 -2.91 -8.75 -6.03
C VAL A 337 -3.41 -7.35 -6.37
N GLY A 338 -3.42 -6.46 -5.39
CA GLY A 338 -4.02 -5.13 -5.46
C GLY A 338 -3.69 -4.29 -6.70
N ALA A 339 -2.45 -4.37 -7.22
CA ALA A 339 -2.05 -3.70 -8.47
C ALA A 339 -2.97 -4.03 -9.66
N MET A 340 -3.48 -5.26 -9.74
CA MET A 340 -4.38 -5.70 -10.82
C MET A 340 -5.84 -5.25 -10.65
N TYR A 341 -6.16 -4.57 -9.54
CA TYR A 341 -7.51 -4.16 -9.16
C TYR A 341 -7.63 -2.64 -8.87
N PHE A 342 -6.55 -1.99 -8.45
CA PHE A 342 -6.54 -0.58 -8.02
C PHE A 342 -5.48 0.28 -8.70
N SER A 343 -5.10 -0.06 -9.93
CA SER A 343 -4.15 0.71 -10.74
C SER A 343 -4.60 0.88 -12.20
N GLN A 344 -3.78 1.56 -13.01
CA GLN A 344 -3.92 1.58 -14.46
C GLN A 344 -3.96 0.19 -15.10
N GLN A 345 -3.30 -0.81 -14.51
CA GLN A 345 -3.37 -2.20 -14.97
C GLN A 345 -4.79 -2.77 -14.84
N ALA A 346 -5.51 -2.40 -13.77
CA ALA A 346 -6.91 -2.81 -13.56
C ALA A 346 -7.82 -2.24 -14.65
N VAL A 347 -7.70 -0.94 -14.95
CA VAL A 347 -8.44 -0.28 -16.03
C VAL A 347 -8.14 -0.94 -17.37
N ASN A 348 -6.87 -1.24 -17.65
CA ASN A 348 -6.48 -1.89 -18.90
C ASN A 348 -7.05 -3.33 -19.00
N LYS A 349 -6.96 -4.14 -17.95
CA LYS A 349 -7.54 -5.50 -17.89
C LYS A 349 -9.03 -5.45 -18.23
N LEU A 350 -9.78 -4.60 -17.54
CA LEU A 350 -11.22 -4.46 -17.73
C LEU A 350 -11.58 -3.85 -19.09
N ALA A 351 -10.78 -2.92 -19.60
CA ALA A 351 -11.00 -2.34 -20.92
C ALA A 351 -10.84 -3.37 -22.04
N LEU A 352 -9.82 -4.23 -21.96
CA LEU A 352 -9.64 -5.34 -22.91
C LEU A 352 -10.82 -6.33 -22.83
N ALA A 353 -11.27 -6.68 -21.63
CA ALA A 353 -12.45 -7.52 -21.41
C ALA A 353 -13.75 -6.88 -21.92
N ALA A 354 -13.84 -5.54 -21.88
CA ALA A 354 -14.94 -4.77 -22.46
C ALA A 354 -14.87 -4.63 -24.00
N GLY A 355 -13.85 -5.21 -24.64
CA GLY A 355 -13.67 -5.20 -26.09
C GLY A 355 -13.04 -3.92 -26.64
N PHE A 356 -12.41 -3.08 -25.80
CA PHE A 356 -11.61 -1.97 -26.29
C PHE A 356 -10.32 -2.48 -26.94
N GLN A 357 -9.95 -1.84 -28.05
CA GLN A 357 -8.70 -2.09 -28.75
C GLN A 357 -7.78 -0.87 -28.62
N PHE A 358 -6.53 -1.15 -28.28
CA PHE A 358 -5.48 -0.16 -28.11
C PHE A 358 -4.35 -0.44 -29.09
N ALA A 359 -3.67 0.60 -29.53
CA ALA A 359 -2.47 0.42 -30.33
C ALA A 359 -1.38 -0.25 -29.47
N VAL A 360 -0.46 -0.98 -30.11
CA VAL A 360 0.59 -1.75 -29.41
C VAL A 360 1.50 -0.81 -28.63
N GLU A 361 1.80 0.34 -29.21
CA GLU A 361 2.61 1.42 -28.66
C GLU A 361 1.89 2.28 -27.60
N GLU A 362 0.56 2.17 -27.49
CA GLU A 362 -0.23 2.95 -26.55
C GLU A 362 0.03 2.46 -25.13
N ARG A 363 0.73 3.27 -24.32
CA ARG A 363 1.06 2.95 -22.93
C ARG A 363 -0.16 3.11 -22.01
N LEU A 364 -0.14 2.42 -20.86
CA LEU A 364 -1.22 2.42 -19.87
C LEU A 364 -1.76 3.82 -19.50
N PRO A 365 -0.94 4.89 -19.31
CA PRO A 365 -1.47 6.21 -19.00
C PRO A 365 -2.34 6.80 -20.11
N GLU A 366 -1.99 6.57 -21.37
CA GLU A 366 -2.76 7.06 -22.52
C GLU A 366 -4.05 6.26 -22.70
N ARG A 367 -3.99 4.93 -22.49
CA ARG A 367 -5.18 4.07 -22.45
C ARG A 367 -6.16 4.52 -21.37
N LEU A 368 -5.66 4.83 -20.16
CA LEU A 368 -6.47 5.36 -19.06
C LEU A 368 -7.19 6.65 -19.47
N LYS A 369 -6.46 7.65 -19.99
CA LYS A 369 -7.05 8.93 -20.45
C LYS A 369 -8.13 8.70 -21.50
N ARG A 370 -7.90 7.79 -22.44
CA ARG A 370 -8.89 7.43 -23.47
C ARG A 370 -10.16 6.84 -22.86
N ILE A 371 -10.05 5.93 -21.91
CA ILE A 371 -11.20 5.33 -21.22
C ILE A 371 -11.94 6.38 -20.36
N GLN A 372 -11.21 7.27 -19.67
CA GLN A 372 -11.81 8.38 -18.91
C GLN A 372 -12.60 9.33 -19.83
N ALA A 373 -12.02 9.74 -20.95
CA ALA A 373 -12.69 10.60 -21.94
C ALA A 373 -13.94 9.95 -22.55
N LEU A 374 -13.98 8.62 -22.64
CA LEU A 374 -15.15 7.87 -23.08
C LEU A 374 -16.24 7.82 -21.99
N ALA A 375 -15.86 7.60 -20.73
CA ALA A 375 -16.79 7.65 -19.60
C ALA A 375 -17.41 9.05 -19.44
N GLU A 376 -16.63 10.11 -19.61
CA GLU A 376 -17.13 11.50 -19.63
C GLU A 376 -18.15 11.76 -20.75
N LYS A 377 -18.02 11.05 -21.88
CA LYS A 377 -18.96 11.12 -23.00
C LYS A 377 -20.16 10.18 -22.84
N GLY A 378 -20.24 9.43 -21.75
CA GLY A 378 -21.33 8.49 -21.49
C GLY A 378 -21.21 7.15 -22.22
N ASP A 379 -20.02 6.69 -22.64
CA ASP A 379 -19.86 5.33 -23.17
C ASP A 379 -20.10 4.30 -22.04
N ASP A 380 -21.18 3.53 -22.15
CA ASP A 380 -21.59 2.54 -21.15
C ASP A 380 -20.46 1.55 -20.81
N ARG A 381 -19.65 1.14 -21.79
CA ARG A 381 -18.56 0.19 -21.51
C ARG A 381 -17.48 0.83 -20.66
N ALA A 382 -17.14 2.08 -20.94
CA ALA A 382 -16.17 2.82 -20.14
C ALA A 382 -16.69 3.07 -18.71
N ILE A 383 -17.97 3.41 -18.56
CA ILE A 383 -18.63 3.57 -17.25
C ILE A 383 -18.56 2.26 -16.44
N ASN A 384 -18.92 1.13 -17.06
CA ASN A 384 -18.91 -0.17 -16.39
C ASN A 384 -17.51 -0.57 -15.89
N ILE A 385 -16.42 -0.13 -16.54
CA ILE A 385 -15.05 -0.37 -16.04
C ILE A 385 -14.83 0.27 -14.67
N PHE A 386 -15.22 1.53 -14.49
CA PHE A 386 -15.07 2.21 -13.21
C PHE A 386 -16.04 1.67 -12.15
N GLN A 387 -17.22 1.22 -12.57
CA GLN A 387 -18.16 0.54 -11.68
C GLN A 387 -17.59 -0.80 -11.17
N ASP A 388 -16.96 -1.59 -12.05
CA ASP A 388 -16.29 -2.83 -11.68
C ASP A 388 -15.14 -2.61 -10.68
N ILE A 389 -14.36 -1.54 -10.85
CA ILE A 389 -13.34 -1.14 -9.89
C ILE A 389 -13.98 -0.75 -8.55
N GLY A 390 -15.12 -0.06 -8.56
CA GLY A 390 -15.91 0.21 -7.35
C GLY A 390 -16.39 -1.06 -6.66
N ILE A 391 -16.80 -2.08 -7.42
CA ILE A 391 -17.18 -3.39 -6.87
C ILE A 391 -15.98 -4.05 -6.19
N TYR A 392 -14.81 -4.05 -6.82
CA TYR A 392 -13.57 -4.52 -6.18
C TYR A 392 -13.32 -3.76 -4.88
N LEU A 393 -13.38 -2.43 -4.91
CA LEU A 393 -13.09 -1.58 -3.77
C LEU A 393 -14.04 -1.86 -2.60
N GLY A 394 -15.33 -2.06 -2.84
CA GLY A 394 -16.30 -2.37 -1.78
C GLY A 394 -16.02 -3.70 -1.08
N TYR A 395 -15.66 -4.75 -1.85
CA TYR A 395 -15.25 -6.03 -1.26
C TYR A 395 -13.89 -5.96 -0.58
N THR A 396 -12.94 -5.23 -1.16
CA THR A 396 -11.62 -5.04 -0.58
C THR A 396 -11.64 -4.14 0.66
N ALA A 397 -12.56 -3.18 0.76
CA ALA A 397 -12.78 -2.44 2.00
C ALA A 397 -13.17 -3.40 3.14
N GLN A 398 -14.03 -4.37 2.89
CA GLN A 398 -14.30 -5.40 3.89
C GLN A 398 -13.05 -6.24 4.20
N LEU A 399 -12.27 -6.65 3.21
CA LEU A 399 -11.00 -7.35 3.43
C LEU A 399 -10.06 -6.52 4.32
N TYR A 400 -9.83 -5.26 3.99
CA TYR A 400 -8.93 -4.37 4.74
C TYR A 400 -9.43 -4.16 6.17
N SER A 401 -10.74 -4.12 6.42
CA SER A 401 -11.29 -4.03 7.78
C SER A 401 -10.94 -5.22 8.68
N LEU A 402 -10.52 -6.36 8.09
CA LEU A 402 -10.03 -7.52 8.83
C LEU A 402 -8.61 -7.33 9.39
N PHE A 403 -7.86 -6.34 8.88
CA PHE A 403 -6.43 -6.14 9.13
C PHE A 403 -6.07 -4.74 9.62
N TYR A 404 -6.89 -3.76 9.25
CA TYR A 404 -6.73 -2.35 9.57
C TYR A 404 -7.94 -1.87 10.36
N ASP A 405 -7.67 -1.05 11.36
CA ASP A 405 -8.69 -0.50 12.23
C ASP A 405 -9.06 0.94 11.81
N TYR A 406 -9.61 1.06 10.61
CA TYR A 406 -9.93 2.34 9.98
C TYR A 406 -11.43 2.65 9.98
N GLN A 407 -11.76 3.94 9.86
CA GLN A 407 -13.12 4.46 9.71
C GLN A 407 -13.27 5.27 8.41
N THR A 408 -12.18 5.79 7.87
CA THR A 408 -12.17 6.49 6.59
C THR A 408 -11.26 5.76 5.60
N LEU A 409 -11.83 5.29 4.50
CA LEU A 409 -11.09 4.81 3.33
C LEU A 409 -10.95 5.96 2.36
N MET A 410 -9.78 6.58 2.32
CA MET A 410 -9.51 7.70 1.43
C MET A 410 -8.98 7.18 0.09
N ILE A 411 -9.68 7.48 -1.00
CA ILE A 411 -9.26 7.12 -2.35
C ILE A 411 -8.85 8.35 -3.15
N LEU A 412 -7.76 8.22 -3.89
CA LEU A 412 -7.19 9.26 -4.72
C LEU A 412 -6.37 8.60 -5.83
N GLY A 413 -6.05 9.32 -6.90
CA GLY A 413 -5.33 8.67 -7.99
C GLY A 413 -5.62 9.29 -9.33
N ARG A 414 -4.80 8.97 -10.32
CA ARG A 414 -5.16 9.25 -11.71
C ARG A 414 -6.32 8.37 -12.18
N VAL A 415 -6.47 7.17 -11.60
CA VAL A 415 -7.60 6.27 -11.91
C VAL A 415 -8.93 6.87 -11.43
N THR A 416 -8.92 7.63 -10.34
CA THR A 416 -10.11 8.27 -9.76
C THR A 416 -10.42 9.65 -10.37
N SER A 417 -9.69 10.09 -11.40
CA SER A 417 -9.94 11.40 -12.05
C SER A 417 -11.25 11.40 -12.85
N GLY A 418 -11.86 12.58 -12.96
CA GLY A 418 -13.12 12.77 -13.69
C GLY A 418 -14.30 12.01 -13.05
N PRO A 419 -15.32 11.63 -13.83
CA PRO A 419 -16.49 10.93 -13.31
C PRO A 419 -16.17 9.51 -12.80
N GLY A 420 -15.03 8.94 -13.18
CA GLY A 420 -14.61 7.60 -12.76
C GLY A 420 -14.45 7.47 -11.24
N GLY A 421 -13.95 8.50 -10.56
CA GLY A 421 -13.80 8.48 -9.09
C GLY A 421 -15.13 8.38 -8.35
N ASP A 422 -16.14 9.15 -8.78
CA ASP A 422 -17.47 9.08 -8.18
C ASP A 422 -18.16 7.75 -8.47
N LEU A 423 -18.00 7.19 -9.67
CA LEU A 423 -18.51 5.86 -10.01
C LEU A 423 -17.90 4.77 -9.12
N ILE A 424 -16.58 4.80 -8.93
CA ILE A 424 -15.87 3.87 -8.03
C ILE A 424 -16.43 3.98 -6.61
N ARG A 425 -16.53 5.21 -6.07
CA ARG A 425 -17.02 5.45 -4.71
C ARG A 425 -18.46 4.96 -4.54
N GLN A 426 -19.36 5.31 -5.45
CA GLN A 426 -20.77 4.96 -5.38
C GLN A 426 -20.98 3.44 -5.42
N GLU A 427 -20.29 2.73 -6.31
CA GLU A 427 -20.39 1.28 -6.40
C GLU A 427 -19.76 0.57 -5.19
N ALA A 428 -18.64 1.08 -4.66
CA ALA A 428 -18.06 0.55 -3.44
C ALA A 428 -19.00 0.71 -2.23
N GLU A 429 -19.61 1.89 -2.08
CA GLU A 429 -20.64 2.13 -1.07
C GLU A 429 -21.87 1.22 -1.25
N ARG A 430 -22.27 0.95 -2.50
CA ARG A 430 -23.36 0.02 -2.82
C ARG A 430 -23.03 -1.42 -2.42
N VAL A 431 -21.81 -1.88 -2.68
CA VAL A 431 -21.34 -3.20 -2.21
C VAL A 431 -21.37 -3.26 -0.69
N LEU A 432 -20.80 -2.28 0.00
CA LEU A 432 -20.83 -2.23 1.46
C LEU A 432 -22.27 -2.27 1.99
N ALA A 433 -23.19 -1.49 1.42
CA ALA A 433 -24.58 -1.47 1.87
C ALA A 433 -25.31 -2.82 1.68
N LEU A 434 -25.06 -3.53 0.57
CA LEU A 434 -25.77 -4.76 0.22
C LEU A 434 -25.15 -6.03 0.80
N GLU A 435 -23.84 -6.04 1.03
CA GLU A 435 -23.08 -7.20 1.48
C GLU A 435 -22.64 -7.09 2.95
N PHE A 436 -22.38 -5.87 3.43
CA PHE A 436 -21.76 -5.61 4.73
C PHE A 436 -22.40 -4.39 5.44
N PRO A 437 -23.72 -4.39 5.71
CA PRO A 437 -24.42 -3.21 6.22
C PRO A 437 -23.80 -2.65 7.51
N GLU A 438 -23.32 -3.52 8.41
CA GLU A 438 -22.63 -3.10 9.64
C GLU A 438 -21.31 -2.36 9.39
N LEU A 439 -20.61 -2.67 8.28
CA LEU A 439 -19.40 -1.97 7.88
C LEU A 439 -19.72 -0.67 7.16
N ARG A 440 -20.83 -0.60 6.39
CA ARG A 440 -21.26 0.64 5.74
C ARG A 440 -21.53 1.76 6.74
N GLU A 441 -21.97 1.43 7.95
CA GLU A 441 -22.17 2.40 9.04
C GLU A 441 -20.86 2.91 9.66
N LYS A 442 -19.78 2.12 9.56
CA LYS A 442 -18.49 2.39 10.21
C LYS A 442 -17.44 2.97 9.27
N ILE A 443 -17.53 2.64 7.98
CA ILE A 443 -16.57 2.99 6.95
C ILE A 443 -17.17 4.05 6.04
N GLU A 444 -16.55 5.23 6.04
CA GLU A 444 -16.75 6.25 5.02
C GLU A 444 -15.73 6.08 3.90
N ILE A 445 -16.18 6.05 2.64
CA ILE A 445 -15.29 6.12 1.48
C ILE A 445 -15.19 7.58 1.03
N HIS A 446 -14.01 8.16 1.20
CA HIS A 446 -13.76 9.57 0.90
C HIS A 446 -12.94 9.71 -0.38
N LEU A 447 -13.51 10.34 -1.41
CA LEU A 447 -12.80 10.66 -2.65
C LEU A 447 -12.12 12.03 -2.52
N THR A 448 -10.79 12.06 -2.59
CA THR A 448 -10.02 13.31 -2.51
C THR A 448 -10.05 14.07 -3.84
N ASP A 449 -10.18 15.40 -3.79
CA ASP A 449 -10.13 16.24 -4.97
C ASP A 449 -8.68 16.46 -5.49
N GLU A 450 -8.54 16.73 -6.80
CA GLU A 450 -7.22 16.95 -7.41
C GLU A 450 -6.54 18.24 -6.93
N LYS A 451 -7.31 19.24 -6.47
CA LYS A 451 -6.77 20.53 -6.02
C LYS A 451 -6.11 20.43 -4.65
N SER A 452 -6.70 19.72 -3.69
CA SER A 452 -6.11 19.51 -2.36
C SER A 452 -4.87 18.62 -2.43
N ARG A 453 -4.79 17.72 -3.43
CA ARG A 453 -3.62 16.86 -3.67
C ARG A 453 -2.34 17.62 -4.08
N ARG A 454 -2.45 18.67 -4.91
CA ARG A 454 -1.28 19.24 -5.60
C ARG A 454 -0.26 19.92 -4.68
N VAL A 455 -0.71 20.46 -3.55
CA VAL A 455 0.15 21.11 -2.55
C VAL A 455 0.16 20.32 -1.23
N GLY A 456 -0.86 19.49 -0.98
CA GLY A 456 -1.10 18.83 0.31
C GLY A 456 -0.02 17.84 0.75
N GLN A 457 0.55 17.04 -0.14
CA GLN A 457 1.52 15.99 0.26
C GLN A 457 2.87 16.57 0.72
N ALA A 458 3.44 17.53 -0.03
CA ALA A 458 4.67 18.21 0.40
C ALA A 458 4.44 18.98 1.72
N VAL A 459 3.30 19.65 1.88
CA VAL A 459 2.95 20.35 3.13
C VAL A 459 2.76 19.37 4.29
N ALA A 460 2.05 18.26 4.08
CA ALA A 460 1.89 17.20 5.08
C ALA A 460 3.25 16.60 5.47
N ALA A 461 4.12 16.33 4.48
CA ALA A 461 5.48 15.87 4.71
C ALA A 461 6.28 16.85 5.58
N ALA A 462 6.14 18.17 5.38
CA ALA A 462 6.81 19.18 6.22
C ALA A 462 6.47 19.04 7.73
N THR A 463 5.33 18.44 8.06
CA THR A 463 4.89 18.23 9.45
C THR A 463 5.48 16.99 10.11
N LEU A 464 6.21 16.14 9.35
CA LEU A 464 6.72 14.86 9.85
C LEU A 464 7.71 15.00 11.00
N PRO A 465 8.80 15.79 10.88
CA PRO A 465 9.84 15.78 11.89
C PRO A 465 9.45 16.67 13.08
N GLU A 466 9.61 16.16 14.29
CA GLU A 466 9.55 16.94 15.51
C GLU A 466 10.80 17.81 15.66
N ILE A 467 10.63 19.09 16.01
CA ILE A 467 11.75 19.96 16.39
C ILE A 467 12.12 19.63 17.83
N ARG A 468 13.16 18.81 18.01
CA ARG A 468 13.71 18.54 19.34
C ARG A 468 14.31 19.82 19.91
N LYS A 469 13.80 20.30 21.04
CA LYS A 469 14.46 21.37 21.80
C LYS A 469 15.72 20.76 22.42
N GLU A 470 16.88 21.32 22.13
CA GLU A 470 18.09 21.04 22.91
C GLU A 470 17.78 21.37 24.38
N GLY A 471 17.98 20.38 25.26
CA GLY A 471 17.78 20.51 26.70
C GLY A 471 18.93 21.19 27.40
#